data_AF-A0A846I314-F1
#
_entry.id   AF-A0A846I314-F1
#
_cell.length_a   1.000
_cell.length_b   1.000
_cell.length_c   1.000
_cell.angle_alpha   90.00
_cell.angle_beta   90.00
_cell.angle_gamma   90.00
#
_symmetry.space_group_name_H-M   'P 1'
#
loop_
_entity.id
_entity.type
_entity.pdbx_description
1 polymer ?
#
loop_
_entity_poly.entity_id
_entity_poly.type
_entity_poly.pdbx_seq_one_letter_code
_entity_poly.pdbx_strand_id
1 'polypeptide(L)'
;MKKSREQWGTKAGFLLAAIGSAVGLGNIWRFPYVAYSNGGGAFLIPYFFAIFTAGIPLLILEYGMGHKFRGSTPLAISRANKKWEWLGWWPIISAVIILSYYSMILSLSMKYLTLSFKKVWGNDTNSYFYNEVLKLSSSPFDFGGIIVPILIGIILIWLINWFICYKGIKAGIEKLSKILLPALLIIMIIIVIKGVTLEGASLGLNTLFTPDWQKVKDPKVWIAAYGQVFFSLSIATGIMMTYSSYLPKKTDINNSAFMTAFANCGFEFLSAIGVFAILGFMATTQGVSVDKVASDGIGLAFIAFPKVFSVMGTWGNILSVLFFTCLIFAGLTSAVSLVEAISSAIIDKTGWERKKVVTGILLVGFVISISFATRAGLYLLDIMDNFINNYGVVVVGLLETILVGWIVKPKTIREHTNSVSYYRIGKWWDVVIKCINPIVLTFILVQSFITEMRTPYGGYDLQALFVYGWGAILIGITGSILISKQPWKDSINLKNE
;
A
#
# COMPACT_ATOMS: atom_id res chain seq x y z
N MET A 1 -0.98 -15.33 -34.31
CA MET A 1 -1.58 -16.03 -33.15
C MET A 1 -1.92 -15.01 -32.06
N LYS A 2 -3.21 -14.87 -31.66
CA LYS A 2 -3.61 -14.08 -30.47
C LYS A 2 -2.90 -14.69 -29.25
N LYS A 3 -1.96 -13.97 -28.62
CA LYS A 3 -1.37 -14.41 -27.34
C LYS A 3 -2.49 -14.36 -26.30
N SER A 4 -2.91 -15.51 -25.76
CA SER A 4 -3.88 -15.51 -24.67
C SER A 4 -3.25 -14.82 -23.46
N ARG A 5 -4.00 -13.90 -22.82
CA ARG A 5 -3.57 -13.28 -21.57
C ARG A 5 -3.39 -14.38 -20.53
N GLU A 6 -2.30 -14.31 -19.76
CA GLU A 6 -2.06 -15.24 -18.66
C GLU A 6 -3.25 -15.21 -17.68
N GLN A 7 -3.50 -16.32 -17.00
CA GLN A 7 -4.57 -16.42 -16.01
C GLN A 7 -4.01 -16.92 -14.68
N TRP A 8 -4.70 -16.58 -13.61
CA TRP A 8 -4.48 -17.22 -12.32
C TRP A 8 -4.70 -18.73 -12.43
N GLY A 9 -3.84 -19.51 -11.79
CA GLY A 9 -3.96 -20.96 -11.69
C GLY A 9 -5.17 -21.39 -10.87
N THR A 10 -5.53 -20.65 -9.81
CA THR A 10 -6.73 -20.90 -9.01
C THR A 10 -7.35 -19.61 -8.47
N LYS A 11 -8.65 -19.65 -8.09
CA LYS A 11 -9.32 -18.55 -7.38
C LYS A 11 -8.61 -18.19 -6.08
N ALA A 12 -8.15 -19.20 -5.32
CA ALA A 12 -7.36 -18.98 -4.11
C ALA A 12 -6.03 -18.26 -4.41
N GLY A 13 -5.40 -18.55 -5.55
CA GLY A 13 -4.21 -17.85 -6.01
C GLY A 13 -4.44 -16.36 -6.21
N PHE A 14 -5.53 -15.99 -6.89
CA PHE A 14 -5.94 -14.59 -7.03
C PHE A 14 -6.22 -13.94 -5.67
N LEU A 15 -7.01 -14.60 -4.81
CA LEU A 15 -7.38 -14.04 -3.50
C LEU A 15 -6.15 -13.77 -2.64
N LEU A 16 -5.21 -14.73 -2.56
CA LEU A 16 -3.98 -14.56 -1.78
C LEU A 16 -3.07 -13.48 -2.37
N ALA A 17 -3.02 -13.32 -3.70
CA ALA A 17 -2.26 -12.25 -4.32
C ALA A 17 -2.89 -10.87 -4.08
N ALA A 18 -4.22 -10.76 -4.17
CA ALA A 18 -4.95 -9.54 -3.87
C ALA A 18 -4.84 -9.16 -2.38
N ILE A 19 -5.00 -10.13 -1.47
CA ILE A 19 -4.76 -9.93 -0.04
C ILE A 19 -3.29 -9.56 0.20
N GLY A 20 -2.34 -10.19 -0.48
CA GLY A 20 -0.92 -9.86 -0.40
C GLY A 20 -0.54 -8.47 -0.90
N SER A 21 -1.34 -7.91 -1.80
CA SER A 21 -1.19 -6.51 -2.21
C SER A 21 -1.79 -5.54 -1.20
N ALA A 22 -2.90 -5.91 -0.56
CA ALA A 22 -3.55 -5.05 0.45
C ALA A 22 -2.79 -5.10 1.78
N VAL A 23 -2.38 -6.29 2.22
CA VAL A 23 -1.60 -6.49 3.43
C VAL A 23 -0.15 -6.10 3.16
N GLY A 24 0.15 -4.82 3.39
CA GLY A 24 1.47 -4.23 3.26
C GLY A 24 2.09 -3.87 4.61
N LEU A 25 3.20 -3.14 4.54
CA LEU A 25 3.94 -2.71 5.72
C LEU A 25 3.12 -1.78 6.64
N GLY A 26 2.27 -0.94 6.05
CA GLY A 26 1.45 0.00 6.82
C GLY A 26 0.38 -0.67 7.68
N ASN A 27 -0.04 -1.90 7.35
CA ASN A 27 -0.93 -2.67 8.23
C ASN A 27 -0.25 -2.99 9.57
N ILE A 28 1.08 -3.13 9.57
CA ILE A 28 1.87 -3.51 10.74
C ILE A 28 2.30 -2.29 11.54
N TRP A 29 2.73 -1.20 10.89
CA TRP A 29 3.32 -0.05 11.60
C TRP A 29 2.52 1.25 11.55
N ARG A 30 1.56 1.40 10.64
CA ARG A 30 0.82 2.65 10.46
C ARG A 30 -0.57 2.53 11.07
N PHE A 31 -1.32 1.50 10.68
CA PHE A 31 -2.68 1.27 11.16
C PHE A 31 -2.79 1.30 12.69
N PRO A 32 -1.90 0.63 13.46
CA PRO A 32 -2.01 0.67 14.92
C PRO A 32 -1.91 2.09 15.47
N TYR A 33 -0.96 2.87 14.96
CA TYR A 33 -0.75 4.26 15.39
C TYR A 33 -1.91 5.17 14.95
N VAL A 34 -2.41 5.00 13.73
CA VAL A 34 -3.57 5.73 13.22
C VAL A 34 -4.80 5.45 14.08
N ALA A 35 -5.07 4.18 14.42
CA ALA A 35 -6.20 3.82 15.27
C ALA A 35 -6.10 4.47 16.66
N TYR A 36 -4.92 4.39 17.28
CA TYR A 36 -4.65 4.99 18.58
C TYR A 36 -4.79 6.53 18.58
N SER A 37 -4.07 7.22 17.70
CA SER A 37 -4.02 8.69 17.66
C SER A 37 -5.36 9.36 17.32
N ASN A 38 -6.27 8.60 16.68
CA ASN A 38 -7.59 9.05 16.26
C ASN A 38 -8.74 8.58 17.16
N GLY A 39 -8.45 8.24 18.42
CA GLY A 39 -9.47 7.96 19.44
C GLY A 39 -9.61 6.48 19.82
N GLY A 40 -8.60 5.67 19.53
CA GLY A 40 -8.53 4.26 19.95
C GLY A 40 -9.74 3.46 19.46
N GLY A 41 -10.48 2.86 20.38
CA GLY A 41 -11.65 2.05 20.06
C GLY A 41 -12.76 2.83 19.33
N ALA A 42 -12.82 4.15 19.50
CA ALA A 42 -13.82 4.99 18.84
C ALA A 42 -13.51 5.18 17.33
N PHE A 43 -12.23 5.09 16.93
CA PHE A 43 -11.80 5.17 15.53
C PHE A 43 -12.38 4.03 14.67
N LEU A 44 -12.76 2.92 15.29
CA LEU A 44 -13.27 1.77 14.55
C LEU A 44 -14.60 2.05 13.85
N ILE A 45 -15.41 2.96 14.39
CA ILE A 45 -16.67 3.38 13.75
C ILE A 45 -16.41 4.06 12.40
N PRO A 46 -15.65 5.19 12.32
CA PRO A 46 -15.35 5.83 11.04
C PRO A 46 -14.54 4.90 10.12
N TYR A 47 -13.66 4.06 10.67
CA TYR A 47 -12.91 3.08 9.86
C TYR A 47 -13.83 2.04 9.18
N PHE A 48 -14.71 1.37 9.93
CA PHE A 48 -15.65 0.41 9.32
C PHE A 48 -16.64 1.10 8.38
N PHE A 49 -17.08 2.31 8.71
CA PHE A 49 -17.91 3.09 7.80
C PHE A 49 -17.18 3.36 6.48
N ALA A 50 -15.91 3.76 6.53
CA ALA A 50 -15.07 3.96 5.35
C ALA A 50 -14.86 2.64 4.56
N ILE A 51 -14.70 1.50 5.23
CA ILE A 51 -14.62 0.18 4.57
C ILE A 51 -15.90 -0.14 3.80
N PHE A 52 -17.08 0.04 4.39
CA PHE A 52 -18.35 -0.32 3.75
C PHE A 52 -18.82 0.68 2.69
N THR A 53 -18.41 1.95 2.80
CA THR A 53 -18.82 3.01 1.86
C THR A 53 -17.79 3.26 0.76
N ALA A 54 -16.50 3.23 1.05
CA ALA A 54 -15.46 3.41 0.04
C ALA A 54 -14.69 2.12 -0.26
N GLY A 55 -14.12 1.47 0.75
CA GLY A 55 -13.19 0.34 0.56
C GLY A 55 -13.73 -0.79 -0.31
N ILE A 56 -14.75 -1.49 0.19
CA ILE A 56 -15.38 -2.61 -0.53
C ILE A 56 -16.03 -2.14 -1.85
N PRO A 57 -16.83 -1.04 -1.87
CA PRO A 57 -17.43 -0.57 -3.11
C PRO A 57 -16.43 -0.25 -4.22
N LEU A 58 -15.29 0.37 -3.90
CA LEU A 58 -14.24 0.69 -4.87
C LEU A 58 -13.45 -0.56 -5.30
N LEU A 59 -13.22 -1.53 -4.40
CA LEU A 59 -12.66 -2.83 -4.81
C LEU A 59 -13.56 -3.54 -5.81
N ILE A 60 -14.87 -3.54 -5.60
CA ILE A 60 -15.84 -4.09 -6.57
C ILE A 60 -15.78 -3.32 -7.89
N LEU A 61 -15.63 -1.99 -7.83
CA LEU A 61 -15.47 -1.14 -9.02
C LEU A 61 -14.23 -1.55 -9.82
N GLU A 62 -13.05 -1.58 -9.19
CA GLU A 62 -11.79 -1.91 -9.86
C GLU A 62 -11.78 -3.35 -10.36
N TYR A 63 -12.23 -4.31 -9.53
CA TYR A 63 -12.35 -5.71 -9.96
C TYR A 63 -13.32 -5.87 -11.12
N GLY A 64 -14.46 -5.19 -11.05
CA GLY A 64 -15.48 -5.23 -12.09
C GLY A 64 -14.98 -4.63 -13.41
N MET A 65 -14.31 -3.48 -13.35
CA MET A 65 -13.70 -2.82 -14.51
C MET A 65 -12.64 -3.71 -15.16
N GLY A 66 -11.68 -4.21 -14.39
CA GLY A 66 -10.60 -5.06 -14.90
C GLY A 66 -11.12 -6.38 -15.47
N HIS A 67 -12.05 -7.04 -14.76
CA HIS A 67 -12.64 -8.29 -15.21
C HIS A 67 -13.53 -8.13 -16.46
N LYS A 68 -14.30 -7.03 -16.56
CA LYS A 68 -15.19 -6.76 -17.70
C LYS A 68 -14.43 -6.36 -18.95
N PHE A 69 -13.49 -5.42 -18.82
CA PHE A 69 -12.76 -4.83 -19.95
C PHE A 69 -11.43 -5.52 -20.25
N ARG A 70 -11.02 -6.53 -19.46
CA ARG A 70 -9.99 -7.52 -19.84
C ARG A 70 -8.61 -6.95 -20.20
N GLY A 71 -8.14 -5.98 -19.43
CA GLY A 71 -6.81 -5.41 -19.60
C GLY A 71 -6.25 -4.85 -18.29
N SER A 72 -4.99 -4.47 -18.30
CA SER A 72 -4.43 -3.55 -17.30
C SER A 72 -5.27 -2.29 -17.16
N THR A 73 -5.11 -1.56 -16.07
CA THR A 73 -5.83 -0.31 -15.78
C THR A 73 -5.98 0.65 -16.97
N PRO A 74 -4.89 1.06 -17.67
CA PRO A 74 -5.04 1.96 -18.82
C PRO A 74 -5.80 1.33 -19.97
N LEU A 75 -5.62 0.03 -20.25
CA LEU A 75 -6.33 -0.66 -21.32
C LEU A 75 -7.82 -0.85 -20.98
N ALA A 76 -8.14 -1.22 -19.74
CA ALA A 76 -9.50 -1.38 -19.26
C ALA A 76 -10.27 -0.06 -19.33
N ILE A 77 -9.65 1.04 -18.87
CA ILE A 77 -10.24 2.37 -18.96
C ILE A 77 -10.36 2.84 -20.42
N SER A 78 -9.35 2.62 -21.27
CA SER A 78 -9.41 2.99 -22.69
C SER A 78 -10.52 2.26 -23.45
N ARG A 79 -10.75 0.96 -23.14
CA ARG A 79 -11.87 0.17 -23.68
C ARG A 79 -13.23 0.63 -23.17
N ALA A 80 -13.31 1.11 -21.93
CA ALA A 80 -14.53 1.68 -21.39
C ALA A 80 -14.84 3.06 -22.00
N ASN A 81 -13.83 3.93 -22.06
CA ASN A 81 -13.89 5.21 -22.74
C ASN A 81 -12.47 5.71 -23.10
N LYS A 82 -12.16 5.75 -24.41
CA LYS A 82 -10.85 6.16 -24.92
C LYS A 82 -10.39 7.56 -24.45
N LYS A 83 -11.32 8.50 -24.24
CA LYS A 83 -10.98 9.87 -23.76
C LYS A 83 -10.44 9.87 -22.33
N TRP A 84 -10.71 8.83 -21.56
CA TRP A 84 -10.30 8.69 -20.17
C TRP A 84 -9.06 7.81 -19.98
N GLU A 85 -8.42 7.33 -21.05
CA GLU A 85 -7.25 6.45 -20.97
C GLU A 85 -6.14 6.98 -20.04
N TRP A 86 -5.88 8.29 -20.07
CA TRP A 86 -4.88 8.93 -19.22
C TRP A 86 -5.09 8.65 -17.72
N LEU A 87 -6.35 8.53 -17.27
CA LEU A 87 -6.67 8.19 -15.88
C LEU A 87 -6.06 6.85 -15.48
N GLY A 88 -6.00 5.88 -16.41
CA GLY A 88 -5.40 4.58 -16.11
C GLY A 88 -3.88 4.58 -16.11
N TRP A 89 -3.22 5.60 -16.66
CA TRP A 89 -1.75 5.73 -16.64
C TRP A 89 -1.23 6.44 -15.39
N TRP A 90 -2.00 7.36 -14.80
CA TRP A 90 -1.61 8.04 -13.57
C TRP A 90 -1.30 7.07 -12.41
N PRO A 91 -2.16 6.09 -12.04
CA PRO A 91 -1.81 5.14 -10.99
C PRO A 91 -0.58 4.29 -11.33
N ILE A 92 -0.32 4.02 -12.62
CA ILE A 92 0.86 3.28 -13.08
C ILE A 92 2.15 4.09 -12.86
N ILE A 93 2.13 5.39 -13.14
CA ILE A 93 3.26 6.28 -12.86
C ILE A 93 3.46 6.41 -11.35
N SER A 94 2.37 6.56 -10.59
CA SER A 94 2.42 6.59 -9.13
C SER A 94 3.03 5.29 -8.57
N ALA A 95 2.68 4.14 -9.13
CA ALA A 95 3.25 2.85 -8.75
C ALA A 95 4.77 2.78 -8.98
N VAL A 96 5.32 3.41 -10.04
CA VAL A 96 6.78 3.50 -10.25
C VAL A 96 7.43 4.30 -9.12
N ILE A 97 6.84 5.43 -8.75
CA ILE A 97 7.36 6.28 -7.68
C ILE A 97 7.25 5.57 -6.33
N ILE A 98 6.09 4.98 -6.02
CA ILE A 98 5.86 4.19 -4.79
C ILE A 98 6.92 3.10 -4.69
N LEU A 99 7.08 2.29 -5.73
CA LEU A 99 8.02 1.18 -5.73
C LEU A 99 9.47 1.64 -5.52
N SER A 100 9.84 2.84 -6.00
CA SER A 100 11.18 3.38 -5.83
C SER A 100 11.54 3.65 -4.36
N TYR A 101 10.72 4.39 -3.62
CA TYR A 101 10.98 4.63 -2.19
C TYR A 101 10.63 3.42 -1.32
N TYR A 102 9.64 2.62 -1.70
CA TYR A 102 9.26 1.41 -0.97
C TYR A 102 10.38 0.37 -0.96
N SER A 103 11.24 0.36 -1.99
CA SER A 103 12.44 -0.48 -2.03
C SER A 103 13.46 -0.12 -0.94
N MET A 104 13.60 1.16 -0.58
CA MET A 104 14.44 1.61 0.55
C MET A 104 13.91 1.05 1.86
N ILE A 105 12.59 1.10 2.05
CA ILE A 105 11.95 0.58 3.25
C ILE A 105 12.18 -0.93 3.41
N LEU A 106 11.98 -1.69 2.32
CA LEU A 106 12.26 -3.12 2.31
C LEU A 106 13.75 -3.42 2.57
N SER A 107 14.64 -2.60 2.03
CA SER A 107 16.07 -2.68 2.32
C SER A 107 16.38 -2.45 3.81
N LEU A 108 15.71 -1.49 4.46
CA LEU A 108 15.84 -1.26 5.90
C LEU A 108 15.36 -2.49 6.68
N SER A 109 14.22 -3.08 6.29
CA SER A 109 13.72 -4.32 6.90
C SER A 109 14.72 -5.48 6.76
N MET A 110 15.36 -5.64 5.60
CA MET A 110 16.44 -6.63 5.41
C MET A 110 17.65 -6.35 6.30
N LYS A 111 18.09 -5.08 6.37
CA LYS A 111 19.19 -4.68 7.26
C LYS A 111 18.86 -5.01 8.71
N TYR A 112 17.69 -4.62 9.21
CA TYR A 112 17.30 -4.89 10.59
C TYR A 112 17.06 -6.38 10.88
N LEU A 113 16.61 -7.17 9.91
CA LEU A 113 16.61 -8.63 10.02
C LEU A 113 18.04 -9.15 10.25
N THR A 114 19.03 -8.69 9.48
CA THR A 114 20.43 -9.12 9.70
C THR A 114 20.98 -8.65 11.05
N LEU A 115 20.61 -7.45 11.49
CA LEU A 115 21.01 -6.91 12.80
C LEU A 115 20.38 -7.70 13.96
N SER A 116 19.19 -8.27 13.76
CA SER A 116 18.46 -9.05 14.76
C SER A 116 19.23 -10.30 15.20
N PHE A 117 20.05 -10.89 14.33
CA PHE A 117 20.90 -12.02 14.68
C PHE A 117 22.12 -11.63 15.54
N LYS A 118 22.53 -10.36 15.51
CA LYS A 118 23.77 -9.87 16.16
C LYS A 118 23.54 -8.83 17.27
N LYS A 119 22.31 -8.33 17.44
CA LYS A 119 21.91 -7.29 18.43
C LYS A 119 22.68 -5.96 18.35
N VAL A 120 22.92 -5.45 17.15
CA VAL A 120 23.91 -4.36 16.96
C VAL A 120 23.32 -2.94 17.03
N TRP A 121 22.02 -2.76 17.32
CA TRP A 121 21.39 -1.43 17.38
C TRP A 121 21.54 -0.69 18.72
N GLY A 122 22.18 -1.31 19.72
CA GLY A 122 22.54 -0.66 20.99
C GLY A 122 21.36 -0.21 21.86
N ASN A 123 21.66 0.66 22.83
CA ASN A 123 20.68 1.19 23.78
C ASN A 123 19.93 2.43 23.27
N ASP A 124 20.58 3.26 22.45
CA ASP A 124 19.97 4.44 21.83
C ASP A 124 19.61 4.14 20.38
N THR A 125 18.43 3.56 20.19
CA THR A 125 17.95 3.13 18.88
C THR A 125 17.58 4.30 17.97
N ASN A 126 17.28 5.46 18.54
CA ASN A 126 16.95 6.67 17.79
C ASN A 126 18.23 7.22 17.11
N SER A 127 19.27 7.47 17.91
CA SER A 127 20.57 7.92 17.39
C SER A 127 21.16 6.89 16.44
N TYR A 128 21.06 5.59 16.76
CA TYR A 128 21.53 4.54 15.85
C TYR A 128 20.83 4.58 14.49
N PHE A 129 19.50 4.77 14.46
CA PHE A 129 18.77 4.83 13.20
C PHE A 129 19.18 6.05 12.35
N TYR A 130 19.16 7.25 12.93
CA TYR A 130 19.44 8.46 12.16
C TYR A 130 20.93 8.64 11.82
N ASN A 131 21.83 8.35 12.76
CA ASN A 131 23.26 8.64 12.61
C ASN A 131 24.04 7.47 12.01
N GLU A 132 23.75 6.23 12.40
CA GLU A 132 24.53 5.05 11.95
C GLU A 132 23.90 4.35 10.74
N VAL A 133 22.57 4.17 10.77
CA VAL A 133 21.86 3.46 9.70
C VAL A 133 21.65 4.35 8.49
N LEU A 134 21.07 5.52 8.70
CA LEU A 134 20.73 6.47 7.63
C LEU A 134 21.83 7.49 7.36
N LYS A 135 22.68 7.82 8.34
CA LYS A 135 23.65 8.92 8.22
C LYS A 135 22.95 10.19 7.70
N LEU A 136 21.78 10.49 8.25
CA LEU A 136 20.81 11.45 7.71
C LEU A 136 21.48 12.81 7.46
N SER A 137 21.23 13.39 6.28
CA SER A 137 21.76 14.70 5.94
C SER A 137 20.98 15.84 6.59
N SER A 138 21.50 17.05 6.45
CA SER A 138 20.91 18.26 7.05
C SER A 138 19.62 18.73 6.36
N SER A 139 19.40 18.34 5.09
CA SER A 139 18.32 18.85 4.25
C SER A 139 17.93 17.86 3.15
N PRO A 140 16.67 17.88 2.66
CA PRO A 140 16.22 17.10 1.49
C PRO A 140 17.05 17.32 0.22
N PHE A 141 17.67 18.50 0.07
CA PHE A 141 18.51 18.83 -1.09
C PHE A 141 19.98 18.46 -0.91
N ASP A 142 20.40 18.10 0.31
CA ASP A 142 21.73 17.61 0.60
C ASP A 142 21.74 16.08 0.50
N PHE A 143 21.94 15.55 -0.70
CA PHE A 143 21.97 14.11 -0.95
C PHE A 143 23.12 13.41 -0.21
N GLY A 144 24.21 14.13 0.10
CA GLY A 144 25.41 13.54 0.66
C GLY A 144 25.93 12.36 -0.17
N GLY A 145 26.35 11.28 0.52
CA GLY A 145 26.85 10.06 -0.12
C GLY A 145 25.84 8.92 -0.16
N ILE A 146 26.12 7.90 -0.99
CA ILE A 146 25.31 6.68 -1.04
C ILE A 146 25.63 5.79 0.17
N ILE A 147 24.58 5.30 0.82
CA ILE A 147 24.63 4.38 1.95
C ILE A 147 24.66 2.95 1.38
N VAL A 148 25.86 2.41 1.20
CA VAL A 148 26.09 1.11 0.53
C VAL A 148 25.21 -0.04 1.06
N PRO A 149 25.01 -0.24 2.38
CA PRO A 149 24.13 -1.30 2.87
C PRO A 149 22.68 -1.15 2.39
N ILE A 150 22.16 0.07 2.28
CA ILE A 150 20.81 0.34 1.78
C ILE A 150 20.77 0.12 0.26
N LEU A 151 21.79 0.55 -0.47
CA LEU A 151 21.89 0.29 -1.90
C LEU A 151 21.87 -1.22 -2.21
N ILE A 152 22.63 -2.02 -1.46
CA ILE A 152 22.67 -3.49 -1.64
C ILE A 152 21.29 -4.09 -1.41
N GLY A 153 20.58 -3.70 -0.35
CA GLY A 153 19.23 -4.20 -0.11
C GLY A 153 18.24 -3.77 -1.20
N ILE A 154 18.32 -2.53 -1.69
CA ILE A 154 17.53 -2.07 -2.85
C ILE A 154 17.80 -2.94 -4.09
N ILE A 155 19.07 -3.23 -4.41
CA ILE A 155 19.44 -4.13 -5.52
C ILE A 155 18.79 -5.50 -5.33
N LEU A 156 18.90 -6.10 -4.15
CA LEU A 156 18.35 -7.41 -3.86
C LEU A 156 16.83 -7.44 -4.00
N ILE A 157 16.12 -6.44 -3.46
CA ILE A 157 14.66 -6.34 -3.57
C ILE A 157 14.22 -6.24 -5.03
N TRP A 158 14.89 -5.41 -5.81
CA TRP A 158 14.65 -5.28 -7.24
C TRP A 158 14.89 -6.59 -8.00
N LEU A 159 15.99 -7.31 -7.70
CA LEU A 159 16.26 -8.63 -8.29
C LEU A 159 15.22 -9.69 -7.91
N ILE A 160 14.75 -9.70 -6.65
CA ILE A 160 13.71 -10.62 -6.20
C ILE A 160 12.40 -10.32 -6.94
N ASN A 161 11.99 -9.05 -6.99
CA ASN A 161 10.79 -8.61 -7.72
C ASN A 161 10.89 -8.98 -9.21
N TRP A 162 12.04 -8.72 -9.84
CA TRP A 162 12.32 -9.11 -11.22
C TRP A 162 12.16 -10.61 -11.41
N PHE A 163 12.78 -11.43 -10.57
CA PHE A 163 12.72 -12.89 -10.70
C PHE A 163 11.29 -13.42 -10.60
N ILE A 164 10.49 -12.87 -9.68
CA ILE A 164 9.10 -13.28 -9.48
C ILE A 164 8.24 -12.86 -10.68
N CYS A 165 8.28 -11.58 -11.07
CA CYS A 165 7.47 -11.07 -12.17
C CYS A 165 7.91 -11.61 -13.54
N TYR A 166 9.20 -11.96 -13.70
CA TYR A 166 9.71 -12.60 -14.91
C TYR A 166 9.07 -13.97 -15.15
N LYS A 167 8.69 -14.68 -14.08
CA LYS A 167 7.95 -15.95 -14.14
C LYS A 167 6.45 -15.80 -14.39
N GLY A 168 5.92 -14.57 -14.38
CA GLY A 168 4.52 -14.28 -14.64
C GLY A 168 3.58 -14.53 -13.45
N ILE A 169 2.28 -14.51 -13.74
CA ILE A 169 1.20 -14.57 -12.75
C ILE A 169 1.19 -15.91 -12.02
N LYS A 170 1.10 -17.02 -12.76
CA LYS A 170 0.87 -18.35 -12.15
C LYS A 170 2.12 -18.91 -11.48
N ALA A 171 3.27 -18.83 -12.15
CA ALA A 171 4.51 -19.43 -11.65
C ALA A 171 5.32 -18.50 -10.72
N GLY A 172 5.05 -17.19 -10.76
CA GLY A 172 5.67 -16.18 -9.91
C GLY A 172 4.75 -15.74 -8.78
N ILE A 173 3.84 -14.81 -9.10
CA ILE A 173 3.04 -14.05 -8.12
C ILE A 173 2.14 -14.96 -7.28
N GLU A 174 1.40 -15.87 -7.92
CA GLU A 174 0.52 -16.80 -7.21
C GLU A 174 1.28 -17.75 -6.30
N LYS A 175 2.42 -18.29 -6.78
CA LYS A 175 3.25 -19.21 -5.99
C LYS A 175 3.85 -18.50 -4.78
N LEU A 176 4.36 -17.29 -4.97
CA LEU A 176 4.86 -16.45 -3.89
C LEU A 176 3.76 -16.20 -2.85
N SER A 177 2.59 -15.75 -3.30
CA SER A 177 1.49 -15.36 -2.40
C SER A 177 0.96 -16.55 -1.60
N LYS A 178 0.91 -17.75 -2.20
CA LYS A 178 0.54 -18.99 -1.50
C LYS A 178 1.50 -19.41 -0.39
N ILE A 179 2.74 -18.92 -0.41
CA ILE A 179 3.75 -19.24 0.60
C ILE A 179 3.85 -18.11 1.61
N LEU A 180 4.05 -16.89 1.14
CA LEU A 180 4.34 -15.75 2.01
C LEU A 180 3.14 -15.30 2.84
N LEU A 181 1.91 -15.34 2.33
CA LEU A 181 0.74 -14.84 3.08
C LEU A 181 0.38 -15.74 4.27
N PRO A 182 0.30 -17.07 4.11
CA PRO A 182 0.12 -17.95 5.26
C PRO A 182 1.27 -17.84 6.27
N ALA A 183 2.52 -17.77 5.79
CA ALA A 183 3.68 -17.61 6.67
C ALA A 183 3.62 -16.28 7.44
N LEU A 184 3.28 -15.18 6.77
CA LEU A 184 3.06 -13.86 7.36
C LEU A 184 2.02 -13.92 8.48
N LEU A 185 0.87 -14.55 8.23
CA LEU A 185 -0.20 -14.70 9.21
C LEU A 185 0.25 -15.52 10.43
N ILE A 186 0.93 -16.66 10.20
CA ILE A 186 1.45 -17.51 11.29
C ILE A 186 2.45 -16.73 12.15
N ILE A 187 3.41 -16.03 11.52
CA ILE A 187 4.40 -15.21 12.21
C ILE A 187 3.71 -14.14 13.05
N MET A 188 2.73 -13.43 12.47
CA MET A 188 2.00 -12.39 13.18
C MET A 188 1.23 -12.97 14.37
N ILE A 189 0.56 -14.12 14.23
CA ILE A 189 -0.12 -14.80 15.35
C ILE A 189 0.85 -15.11 16.49
N ILE A 190 2.06 -15.60 16.19
CA ILE A 190 3.09 -15.87 17.21
C ILE A 190 3.48 -14.57 17.93
N ILE A 191 3.70 -13.48 17.20
CA ILE A 191 4.03 -12.17 17.77
C ILE A 191 2.89 -11.68 18.66
N VAL A 192 1.63 -11.81 18.23
CA VAL A 192 0.46 -11.40 19.02
C VAL A 192 0.33 -12.23 20.29
N ILE A 193 0.38 -13.55 20.21
CA ILE A 193 0.29 -14.44 21.39
C ILE A 193 1.39 -14.09 22.39
N LYS A 194 2.61 -13.87 21.92
CA LYS A 194 3.69 -13.46 22.80
C LYS A 194 3.46 -12.06 23.37
N GLY A 195 2.99 -11.10 22.55
CA GLY A 195 2.69 -9.73 22.97
C GLY A 195 1.65 -9.67 24.09
N VAL A 196 0.52 -10.36 23.93
CA VAL A 196 -0.59 -10.32 24.91
C VAL A 196 -0.29 -11.05 26.22
N THR A 197 0.74 -11.90 26.23
CA THR A 197 1.19 -12.62 27.44
C THR A 197 2.28 -11.88 28.22
N LEU A 198 2.71 -10.70 27.76
CA LEU A 198 3.68 -9.86 28.48
C LEU A 198 3.01 -9.12 29.63
N GLU A 199 3.77 -8.93 30.70
CA GLU A 199 3.37 -8.04 31.80
C GLU A 199 3.22 -6.60 31.27
N GLY A 200 2.13 -5.92 31.63
CA GLY A 200 1.82 -4.59 31.09
C GLY A 200 1.14 -4.57 29.73
N ALA A 201 0.90 -5.71 29.08
CA ALA A 201 0.16 -5.77 27.81
C ALA A 201 -1.24 -5.14 27.91
N SER A 202 -1.92 -5.31 29.04
CA SER A 202 -3.23 -4.71 29.31
C SER A 202 -3.23 -3.19 29.21
N LEU A 203 -2.15 -2.51 29.63
CA LEU A 203 -2.02 -1.06 29.50
C LEU A 203 -2.07 -0.62 28.04
N GLY A 204 -1.34 -1.32 27.17
CA GLY A 204 -1.32 -1.05 25.73
C GLY A 204 -2.65 -1.37 25.07
N LEU A 205 -3.27 -2.52 25.39
CA LEU A 205 -4.57 -2.89 24.84
C LEU A 205 -5.68 -1.95 25.30
N ASN A 206 -5.68 -1.52 26.57
CA ASN A 206 -6.61 -0.50 27.05
C ASN A 206 -6.39 0.82 26.32
N THR A 207 -5.14 1.20 26.06
CA THR A 207 -4.83 2.39 25.27
C THR A 207 -5.37 2.31 23.84
N LEU A 208 -5.32 1.12 23.22
CA LEU A 208 -5.85 0.90 21.87
C LEU A 208 -7.38 0.87 21.83
N PHE A 209 -8.04 0.23 22.80
CA PHE A 209 -9.48 -0.06 22.73
C PHE A 209 -10.36 0.87 23.55
N THR A 210 -9.81 1.66 24.48
CA THR A 210 -10.62 2.65 25.21
C THR A 210 -11.12 3.70 24.23
N PRO A 211 -12.45 3.84 24.05
CA PRO A 211 -12.99 4.75 23.05
C PRO A 211 -12.98 6.19 23.54
N ASP A 212 -12.40 7.09 22.73
CA ASP A 212 -12.60 8.53 22.89
C ASP A 212 -13.69 9.02 21.93
N TRP A 213 -14.91 9.15 22.44
CA TRP A 213 -16.06 9.59 21.64
C TRP A 213 -15.99 11.06 21.21
N GLN A 214 -15.16 11.89 21.86
CA GLN A 214 -15.00 13.28 21.45
C GLN A 214 -14.24 13.36 20.12
N LYS A 215 -13.25 12.49 19.92
CA LYS A 215 -12.47 12.39 18.69
C LYS A 215 -13.32 12.09 17.46
N VAL A 216 -14.37 11.27 17.58
CA VAL A 216 -15.26 10.94 16.44
C VAL A 216 -15.97 12.16 15.86
N LYS A 217 -16.14 13.24 16.65
CA LYS A 217 -16.74 14.50 16.17
C LYS A 217 -15.76 15.34 15.33
N ASP A 218 -14.46 15.06 15.40
CA ASP A 218 -13.45 15.76 14.62
C ASP A 218 -13.44 15.23 13.17
N PRO A 219 -13.68 16.07 12.15
CA PRO A 219 -13.60 15.66 10.75
C PRO A 219 -12.26 15.04 10.36
N LYS A 220 -11.16 15.39 11.04
CA LYS A 220 -9.83 14.81 10.78
C LYS A 220 -9.79 13.31 11.03
N VAL A 221 -10.54 12.81 12.01
CA VAL A 221 -10.63 11.37 12.32
C VAL A 221 -11.27 10.60 11.16
N TRP A 222 -12.28 11.18 10.52
CA TRP A 222 -12.91 10.59 9.34
C TRP A 222 -11.98 10.62 8.13
N ILE A 223 -11.26 11.74 7.93
CA ILE A 223 -10.25 11.84 6.86
C ILE A 223 -9.16 10.77 7.05
N ALA A 224 -8.66 10.58 8.27
CA ALA A 224 -7.69 9.55 8.60
C ALA A 224 -8.24 8.14 8.33
N ALA A 225 -9.50 7.87 8.67
CA ALA A 225 -10.15 6.59 8.41
C ALA A 225 -10.24 6.28 6.90
N TYR A 226 -10.74 7.22 6.09
CA TYR A 226 -10.81 7.02 4.64
C TYR A 226 -9.41 6.94 4.01
N GLY A 227 -8.47 7.80 4.42
CA GLY A 227 -7.09 7.74 3.95
C GLY A 227 -6.44 6.39 4.25
N GLN A 228 -6.64 5.85 5.45
CA GLN A 228 -6.17 4.52 5.84
C GLN A 228 -6.80 3.43 4.98
N VAL A 229 -8.11 3.47 4.72
CA VAL A 229 -8.79 2.47 3.87
C VAL A 229 -8.27 2.46 2.44
N PHE A 230 -8.06 3.64 1.85
CA PHE A 230 -7.51 3.77 0.49
C PHE A 230 -6.11 3.18 0.38
N PHE A 231 -5.24 3.60 1.30
CA PHE A 231 -3.87 3.14 1.36
C PHE A 231 -3.80 1.62 1.61
N SER A 232 -4.53 1.14 2.62
CA SER A 232 -4.47 -0.25 3.06
C SER A 232 -5.03 -1.22 2.03
N LEU A 233 -6.15 -0.91 1.37
CA LEU A 233 -6.70 -1.81 0.36
C LEU A 233 -6.04 -1.70 -1.02
N SER A 234 -5.00 -0.84 -1.16
CA SER A 234 -4.34 -0.55 -2.42
C SER A 234 -5.31 -0.14 -3.54
N ILE A 235 -6.40 0.54 -3.18
CA ILE A 235 -7.42 1.01 -4.12
C ILE A 235 -6.87 2.18 -4.93
N ALA A 236 -7.26 2.29 -6.20
CA ALA A 236 -6.85 3.37 -7.10
C ALA A 236 -5.32 3.41 -7.36
N THR A 237 -4.64 2.29 -7.14
CA THR A 237 -3.23 2.07 -7.51
C THR A 237 -3.09 1.33 -8.85
N GLY A 238 -4.21 0.91 -9.44
CA GLY A 238 -4.25 0.14 -10.68
C GLY A 238 -3.90 -1.35 -10.51
N ILE A 239 -3.50 -1.79 -9.32
CA ILE A 239 -3.19 -3.20 -9.06
C ILE A 239 -4.46 -4.05 -9.16
N MET A 240 -5.50 -3.66 -8.44
CA MET A 240 -6.74 -4.46 -8.32
C MET A 240 -7.48 -4.59 -9.65
N MET A 241 -7.50 -3.52 -10.45
CA MET A 241 -8.02 -3.57 -11.81
C MET A 241 -7.16 -4.47 -12.72
N THR A 242 -5.84 -4.41 -12.61
CA THR A 242 -4.95 -5.28 -13.38
C THR A 242 -5.07 -6.75 -12.97
N TYR A 243 -5.07 -7.06 -11.67
CA TYR A 243 -5.18 -8.43 -11.15
C TYR A 243 -6.49 -9.11 -11.53
N SER A 244 -7.61 -8.39 -11.47
CA SER A 244 -8.92 -8.92 -11.85
C SER A 244 -9.05 -9.19 -13.35
N SER A 245 -8.26 -8.52 -14.20
CA SER A 245 -8.25 -8.77 -15.64
C SER A 245 -7.77 -10.19 -16.02
N TYR A 246 -7.00 -10.82 -15.14
CA TYR A 246 -6.46 -12.19 -15.28
C TYR A 246 -7.44 -13.27 -14.79
N LEU A 247 -8.58 -12.90 -14.19
CA LEU A 247 -9.57 -13.86 -13.68
C LEU A 247 -10.35 -14.54 -14.80
N PRO A 248 -10.68 -15.84 -14.74
CA PRO A 248 -11.56 -16.48 -15.71
C PRO A 248 -12.95 -15.80 -15.80
N LYS A 249 -13.61 -15.87 -16.98
CA LYS A 249 -14.93 -15.23 -17.22
C LYS A 249 -16.01 -15.60 -16.20
N LYS A 250 -16.00 -16.84 -15.70
CA LYS A 250 -16.93 -17.34 -14.68
C LYS A 250 -16.26 -17.29 -13.31
N THR A 251 -16.06 -16.09 -12.77
CA THR A 251 -15.52 -15.87 -11.42
C THR A 251 -16.46 -15.03 -10.59
N ASP A 252 -16.65 -15.40 -9.31
CA ASP A 252 -17.34 -14.57 -8.33
C ASP A 252 -16.45 -13.37 -7.92
N ILE A 253 -16.85 -12.19 -8.38
CA ILE A 253 -16.12 -10.94 -8.15
C ILE A 253 -16.52 -10.29 -6.83
N ASN A 254 -17.82 -10.25 -6.52
CA ASN A 254 -18.32 -9.54 -5.34
C ASN A 254 -17.78 -10.19 -4.07
N ASN A 255 -17.93 -11.51 -3.93
CA ASN A 255 -17.44 -12.23 -2.77
C ASN A 255 -15.91 -12.10 -2.65
N SER A 256 -15.19 -12.10 -3.76
CA SER A 256 -13.74 -11.93 -3.74
C SER A 256 -13.32 -10.55 -3.20
N ALA A 257 -14.04 -9.48 -3.54
CA ALA A 257 -13.79 -8.15 -3.00
C ALA A 257 -14.04 -8.08 -1.49
N PHE A 258 -15.15 -8.66 -1.00
CA PHE A 258 -15.43 -8.75 0.44
C PHE A 258 -14.35 -9.56 1.17
N MET A 259 -13.96 -10.72 0.63
CA MET A 259 -12.91 -11.56 1.22
C MET A 259 -11.57 -10.82 1.31
N THR A 260 -11.16 -10.12 0.25
CA THR A 260 -9.92 -9.32 0.27
C THR A 260 -10.00 -8.23 1.33
N ALA A 261 -11.10 -7.46 1.38
CA ALA A 261 -11.25 -6.37 2.34
C ALA A 261 -11.23 -6.87 3.79
N PHE A 262 -12.04 -7.87 4.11
CA PHE A 262 -12.10 -8.38 5.48
C PHE A 262 -10.83 -9.08 5.93
N ALA A 263 -10.14 -9.82 5.04
CA ALA A 263 -8.85 -10.41 5.37
C ALA A 263 -7.81 -9.33 5.67
N ASN A 264 -7.79 -8.25 4.88
CA ASN A 264 -6.92 -7.11 5.12
C ASN A 264 -7.22 -6.42 6.46
N CYS A 265 -8.48 -6.05 6.72
CA CYS A 265 -8.88 -5.46 7.99
C CYS A 265 -8.53 -6.39 9.17
N GLY A 266 -8.83 -7.68 9.05
CA GLY A 266 -8.53 -8.66 10.09
C GLY A 266 -7.04 -8.72 10.43
N PHE A 267 -6.16 -8.64 9.41
CA PHE A 267 -4.72 -8.58 9.62
C PHE A 267 -4.26 -7.26 10.27
N GLU A 268 -4.86 -6.12 9.89
CA GLU A 268 -4.59 -4.82 10.53
C GLU A 268 -4.95 -4.85 12.03
N PHE A 269 -6.12 -5.36 12.36
CA PHE A 269 -6.56 -5.51 13.75
C PHE A 269 -5.65 -6.44 14.54
N LEU A 270 -5.30 -7.59 13.95
CA LEU A 270 -4.37 -8.54 14.57
C LEU A 270 -3.02 -7.87 14.86
N SER A 271 -2.50 -7.13 13.88
CA SER A 271 -1.23 -6.40 14.02
C SER A 271 -1.32 -5.32 15.10
N ALA A 272 -2.41 -4.55 15.16
CA ALA A 272 -2.62 -3.53 16.18
C ALA A 272 -2.65 -4.10 17.59
N ILE A 273 -3.31 -5.24 17.80
CA ILE A 273 -3.32 -5.95 19.09
C ILE A 273 -1.90 -6.33 19.51
N GLY A 274 -1.12 -6.95 18.60
CA GLY A 274 0.26 -7.35 18.90
C GLY A 274 1.17 -6.16 19.20
N VAL A 275 1.08 -5.12 18.37
CA VAL A 275 1.88 -3.90 18.50
C VAL A 275 1.60 -3.20 19.82
N PHE A 276 0.33 -2.93 20.14
CA PHE A 276 -0.01 -2.24 21.38
C PHE A 276 0.24 -3.08 22.62
N ALA A 277 0.03 -4.39 22.58
CA ALA A 277 0.40 -5.25 23.70
C ALA A 277 1.92 -5.17 24.01
N ILE A 278 2.76 -5.19 22.96
CA ILE A 278 4.22 -5.04 23.10
C ILE A 278 4.61 -3.64 23.60
N LEU A 279 3.97 -2.58 23.10
CA LEU A 279 4.20 -1.22 23.58
C LEU A 279 3.74 -1.02 25.03
N GLY A 280 2.66 -1.68 25.47
CA GLY A 280 2.20 -1.67 26.85
C GLY A 280 3.22 -2.26 27.83
N PHE A 281 3.84 -3.38 27.45
CA PHE A 281 4.98 -3.95 28.17
C PHE A 281 6.14 -2.95 28.29
N MET A 282 6.46 -2.27 27.19
CA MET A 282 7.53 -1.29 27.17
C MET A 282 7.25 -0.09 28.07
N ALA A 283 6.05 0.47 27.97
CA ALA A 283 5.58 1.58 28.79
C ALA A 283 5.65 1.23 30.28
N THR A 284 5.17 0.05 30.65
CA THR A 284 5.20 -0.47 32.02
C THR A 284 6.64 -0.65 32.51
N THR A 285 7.52 -1.25 31.70
CA THR A 285 8.93 -1.48 32.06
C THR A 285 9.71 -0.18 32.24
N GLN A 286 9.38 0.86 31.47
CA GLN A 286 10.03 2.17 31.57
C GLN A 286 9.36 3.13 32.57
N GLY A 287 8.21 2.77 33.14
CA GLY A 287 7.43 3.66 34.01
C GLY A 287 6.92 4.91 33.29
N VAL A 288 6.66 4.82 31.98
CA VAL A 288 6.16 5.92 31.15
C VAL A 288 4.80 5.57 30.54
N SER A 289 4.11 6.57 30.01
CA SER A 289 2.85 6.38 29.28
C SER A 289 3.09 5.86 27.85
N VAL A 290 2.07 5.21 27.28
CA VAL A 290 2.16 4.57 25.95
C VAL A 290 2.46 5.60 24.83
N ASP A 291 2.03 6.85 24.97
CA ASP A 291 2.34 7.92 24.00
C ASP A 291 3.84 8.21 23.86
N LYS A 292 4.65 7.92 24.89
CA LYS A 292 6.10 8.14 24.87
C LYS A 292 6.87 7.04 24.16
N VAL A 293 6.26 5.87 23.99
CA VAL A 293 6.87 4.71 23.33
C VAL A 293 6.22 4.41 21.97
N ALA A 294 5.03 4.97 21.71
CA ALA A 294 4.37 4.91 20.41
C ALA A 294 4.98 5.93 19.45
N SER A 295 5.24 5.50 18.22
CA SER A 295 5.68 6.35 17.11
C SER A 295 4.90 5.97 15.87
N ASP A 296 4.87 6.84 14.85
CA ASP A 296 4.25 6.52 13.56
C ASP A 296 5.25 5.90 12.57
N GLY A 297 4.74 5.13 11.62
CA GLY A 297 5.45 4.67 10.43
C GLY A 297 6.82 4.04 10.70
N ILE A 298 7.84 4.58 10.03
CA ILE A 298 9.23 4.09 10.09
C ILE A 298 9.80 4.19 11.51
N GLY A 299 9.42 5.20 12.29
CA GLY A 299 9.88 5.36 13.67
C GLY A 299 9.42 4.20 14.56
N LEU A 300 8.19 3.72 14.36
CA LEU A 300 7.68 2.56 15.11
C LEU A 300 8.54 1.32 14.83
N ALA A 301 8.73 1.01 13.55
CA ALA A 301 9.37 -0.22 13.11
C ALA A 301 10.88 -0.27 13.37
N PHE A 302 11.58 0.85 13.21
CA PHE A 302 13.05 0.89 13.19
C PHE A 302 13.68 1.61 14.40
N ILE A 303 12.86 2.21 15.27
CA ILE A 303 13.33 2.86 16.50
C ILE A 303 12.66 2.25 17.73
N ALA A 304 11.33 2.30 17.80
CA ALA A 304 10.58 1.84 18.98
C ALA A 304 10.70 0.31 19.16
N PHE A 305 10.36 -0.49 18.15
CA PHE A 305 10.43 -1.96 18.25
C PHE A 305 11.83 -2.50 18.58
N PRO A 306 12.91 -2.06 17.91
CA PRO A 306 14.27 -2.44 18.29
C PRO A 306 14.58 -2.15 19.77
N LYS A 307 14.10 -1.02 20.30
CA LYS A 307 14.27 -0.68 21.72
C LYS A 307 13.53 -1.68 22.60
N VAL A 308 12.29 -2.04 22.25
CA VAL A 308 11.53 -3.04 23.02
C VAL A 308 12.23 -4.41 22.98
N PHE A 309 12.72 -4.83 21.81
CA PHE A 309 13.41 -6.11 21.68
C PHE A 309 14.69 -6.17 22.51
N SER A 310 15.42 -5.06 22.67
CA SER A 310 16.57 -5.01 23.57
C SER A 310 16.17 -5.27 25.04
N VAL A 311 15.00 -4.78 25.46
CA VAL A 311 14.49 -4.95 26.83
C VAL A 311 13.97 -6.37 27.08
N MET A 312 13.37 -7.02 26.08
CA MET A 312 12.81 -8.38 26.20
C MET A 312 13.85 -9.52 26.28
N GLY A 313 15.15 -9.22 26.23
CA GLY A 313 16.21 -10.22 26.33
C GLY A 313 16.13 -11.29 25.21
N THR A 314 16.10 -12.56 25.59
CA THR A 314 16.10 -13.70 24.64
C THR A 314 14.87 -13.71 23.75
N TRP A 315 13.69 -13.44 24.31
CA TRP A 315 12.44 -13.36 23.53
C TRP A 315 12.47 -12.20 22.54
N GLY A 316 13.14 -11.11 22.89
CA GLY A 316 13.36 -9.98 22.00
C GLY A 316 14.10 -10.36 20.72
N ASN A 317 15.09 -11.25 20.79
CA ASN A 317 15.79 -11.75 19.61
C ASN A 317 14.84 -12.50 18.66
N ILE A 318 14.10 -13.46 19.20
CA ILE A 318 13.18 -14.29 18.42
C ILE A 318 12.12 -13.40 17.76
N LEU A 319 11.51 -12.52 18.55
CA LEU A 319 10.49 -11.61 18.04
C LEU A 319 11.04 -10.59 17.05
N SER A 320 12.27 -10.10 17.21
CA SER A 320 12.88 -9.19 16.23
C SER A 320 13.07 -9.85 14.87
N VAL A 321 13.59 -11.09 14.83
CA VAL A 321 13.72 -11.87 13.59
C VAL A 321 12.35 -12.10 12.95
N LEU A 322 11.35 -12.51 13.74
CA LEU A 322 9.99 -12.73 13.27
C LEU A 322 9.35 -11.42 12.74
N PHE A 323 9.50 -10.32 13.47
CA PHE A 323 8.93 -9.02 13.10
C PHE A 323 9.51 -8.49 11.80
N PHE A 324 10.85 -8.44 11.65
CA PHE A 324 11.46 -7.96 10.41
C PHE A 324 11.23 -8.92 9.23
N THR A 325 11.10 -10.23 9.48
CA THR A 325 10.65 -11.19 8.45
C THR A 325 9.22 -10.89 8.01
N CYS A 326 8.33 -10.59 8.96
CA CYS A 326 6.94 -10.19 8.69
C CYS A 326 6.88 -8.93 7.80
N LEU A 327 7.69 -7.92 8.12
CA LEU A 327 7.83 -6.72 7.30
C LEU A 327 8.32 -7.04 5.87
N ILE A 328 9.36 -7.87 5.73
CA ILE A 328 9.85 -8.25 4.39
C ILE A 328 8.78 -9.00 3.60
N PHE A 329 8.03 -9.91 4.22
CA PHE A 329 6.99 -10.68 3.53
C PHE A 329 5.84 -9.78 3.06
N ALA A 330 5.29 -8.95 3.95
CA ALA A 330 4.22 -8.00 3.61
C ALA A 330 4.67 -6.98 2.55
N GLY A 331 5.91 -6.50 2.66
CA GLY A 331 6.47 -5.59 1.69
C GLY A 331 6.72 -6.24 0.33
N LEU A 332 7.26 -7.45 0.29
CA LEU A 332 7.56 -8.13 -0.97
C LEU A 332 6.30 -8.48 -1.76
N THR A 333 5.23 -8.93 -1.10
CA THR A 333 3.95 -9.24 -1.77
C THR A 333 3.30 -7.99 -2.37
N SER A 334 3.42 -6.85 -1.69
CA SER A 334 2.98 -5.55 -2.19
C SER A 334 3.83 -5.07 -3.37
N ALA A 335 5.16 -5.16 -3.27
CA ALA A 335 6.10 -4.69 -4.29
C ALA A 335 5.96 -5.46 -5.62
N VAL A 336 5.81 -6.79 -5.55
CA VAL A 336 5.54 -7.63 -6.73
C VAL A 336 4.25 -7.21 -7.44
N SER A 337 3.24 -6.79 -6.67
CA SER A 337 1.95 -6.36 -7.21
C SER A 337 2.03 -5.03 -7.96
N LEU A 338 2.84 -4.08 -7.46
CA LEU A 338 3.15 -2.83 -8.16
C LEU A 338 3.90 -3.09 -9.47
N VAL A 339 4.94 -3.94 -9.45
CA VAL A 339 5.69 -4.31 -10.67
C VAL A 339 4.77 -4.94 -11.70
N GLU A 340 3.85 -5.81 -11.27
CA GLU A 340 2.90 -6.43 -12.19
C GLU A 340 1.96 -5.42 -12.83
N ALA A 341 1.41 -4.47 -12.07
CA ALA A 341 0.57 -3.40 -12.61
C ALA A 341 1.29 -2.60 -13.71
N ILE A 342 2.53 -2.19 -13.44
CA ILE A 342 3.38 -1.47 -14.40
C ILE A 342 3.69 -2.33 -15.62
N SER A 343 4.13 -3.58 -15.40
CA SER A 343 4.50 -4.48 -16.47
C SER A 343 3.33 -4.79 -17.39
N SER A 344 2.14 -5.03 -16.83
CA SER A 344 0.95 -5.31 -17.62
C SER A 344 0.52 -4.10 -18.44
N ALA A 345 0.62 -2.88 -17.90
CA ALA A 345 0.29 -1.66 -18.62
C ALA A 345 1.21 -1.46 -19.84
N ILE A 346 2.53 -1.64 -19.64
CA ILE A 346 3.51 -1.49 -20.73
C ILE A 346 3.36 -2.61 -21.77
N ILE A 347 3.17 -3.87 -21.34
CA ILE A 347 2.92 -5.01 -22.25
C ILE A 347 1.66 -4.75 -23.07
N ASP A 348 0.57 -4.32 -22.43
CA ASP A 348 -0.69 -4.01 -23.11
C ASP A 348 -0.52 -2.83 -24.05
N LYS A 349 0.31 -1.81 -23.76
CA LYS A 349 0.49 -0.67 -24.67
C LYS A 349 1.35 -0.99 -25.89
N THR A 350 2.46 -1.68 -25.66
CA THR A 350 3.55 -1.85 -26.64
C THR A 350 3.54 -3.21 -27.35
N GLY A 351 2.83 -4.19 -26.79
CA GLY A 351 2.90 -5.60 -27.20
C GLY A 351 4.29 -6.21 -27.07
N TRP A 352 5.17 -5.63 -26.24
CA TRP A 352 6.48 -6.19 -25.95
C TRP A 352 6.38 -7.48 -25.12
N GLU A 353 7.42 -8.30 -25.21
CA GLU A 353 7.49 -9.53 -24.41
C GLU A 353 7.66 -9.21 -22.93
N ARG A 354 6.90 -9.91 -22.07
CA ARG A 354 6.94 -9.77 -20.59
C ARG A 354 8.37 -9.71 -20.06
N LYS A 355 9.22 -10.65 -20.48
CA LYS A 355 10.61 -10.75 -20.03
C LYS A 355 11.41 -9.48 -20.29
N LYS A 356 11.26 -8.88 -21.48
CA LYS A 356 11.92 -7.62 -21.84
C LYS A 356 11.38 -6.46 -21.01
N VAL A 357 10.05 -6.39 -20.83
CA VAL A 357 9.40 -5.33 -20.06
C VAL A 357 9.81 -5.37 -18.59
N VAL A 358 9.73 -6.54 -17.94
CA VAL A 358 10.08 -6.69 -16.52
C VAL A 358 11.56 -6.38 -16.28
N THR A 359 12.47 -6.79 -17.18
CA THR A 359 13.88 -6.41 -17.11
C THR A 359 14.09 -4.91 -17.32
N GLY A 360 13.35 -4.27 -18.23
CA GLY A 360 13.41 -2.81 -18.40
C GLY A 360 12.95 -2.05 -17.16
N ILE A 361 11.84 -2.49 -16.53
CA ILE A 361 11.33 -1.92 -15.27
C ILE A 361 12.35 -2.07 -14.15
N LEU A 362 13.01 -3.23 -14.05
CA LEU A 362 14.10 -3.45 -13.10
C LEU A 362 15.20 -2.39 -13.27
N LEU A 363 15.71 -2.20 -14.49
CA LEU A 363 16.83 -1.29 -14.73
C LEU A 363 16.46 0.16 -14.45
N VAL A 364 15.32 0.63 -14.99
CA VAL A 364 14.87 2.02 -14.81
C VAL A 364 14.49 2.27 -13.36
N GLY A 365 13.71 1.36 -12.75
CA GLY A 365 13.27 1.47 -11.37
C GLY A 365 14.43 1.43 -10.39
N PHE A 366 15.44 0.59 -10.64
CA PHE A 366 16.67 0.57 -9.85
C PHE A 366 17.40 1.92 -9.90
N VAL A 367 17.61 2.48 -11.09
CA VAL A 367 18.31 3.78 -11.25
C VAL A 367 17.58 4.89 -10.48
N ILE A 368 16.25 4.94 -10.56
CA ILE A 368 15.45 5.90 -9.78
C ILE A 368 15.63 5.64 -8.27
N SER A 369 15.64 4.37 -7.86
CA SER A 369 15.74 3.98 -6.45
C SER A 369 17.09 4.31 -5.80
N ILE A 370 18.16 4.52 -6.59
CA ILE A 370 19.48 4.94 -6.07
C ILE A 370 19.37 6.24 -5.27
N SER A 371 18.49 7.15 -5.67
CA SER A 371 18.26 8.42 -4.95
C SER A 371 17.84 8.21 -3.48
N PHE A 372 17.07 7.16 -3.19
CA PHE A 372 16.64 6.80 -1.83
C PHE A 372 17.71 6.05 -1.03
N ALA A 373 18.79 5.60 -1.68
CA ALA A 373 19.97 5.05 -0.99
C ALA A 373 20.90 6.15 -0.45
N THR A 374 20.64 7.42 -0.75
CA THR A 374 21.46 8.56 -0.32
C THR A 374 21.11 8.99 1.12
N ARG A 375 21.91 9.90 1.69
CA ARG A 375 21.67 10.44 3.05
C ARG A 375 20.42 11.31 3.14
N ALA A 376 19.91 11.84 2.02
CA ALA A 376 18.62 12.51 1.94
C ALA A 376 17.43 11.55 1.75
N GLY A 377 17.68 10.25 1.55
CA GLY A 377 16.68 9.30 1.10
C GLY A 377 15.42 9.23 1.98
N LEU A 378 15.56 9.40 3.29
CA LEU A 378 14.42 9.42 4.20
C LEU A 378 13.50 10.63 3.96
N TYR A 379 14.06 11.82 3.73
CA TYR A 379 13.26 13.02 3.44
C TYR A 379 12.50 12.90 2.13
N LEU A 380 13.16 12.39 1.08
CA LEU A 380 12.53 12.17 -0.22
C LEU A 380 11.37 11.19 -0.09
N LEU A 381 11.60 10.07 0.61
CA LEU A 381 10.58 9.07 0.88
C LEU A 381 9.39 9.69 1.60
N ASP A 382 9.63 10.39 2.70
CA ASP A 382 8.58 10.94 3.58
C ASP A 382 7.70 11.94 2.84
N ILE A 383 8.31 12.90 2.14
CA ILE A 383 7.58 13.90 1.35
C ILE A 383 6.81 13.21 0.21
N MET A 384 7.45 12.34 -0.57
CA MET A 384 6.79 11.72 -1.72
C MET A 384 5.66 10.78 -1.32
N ASP A 385 5.83 9.99 -0.25
CA ASP A 385 4.81 9.07 0.26
C ASP A 385 3.58 9.83 0.74
N ASN A 386 3.77 10.92 1.50
CA ASN A 386 2.66 11.75 1.96
C ASN A 386 1.84 12.30 0.78
N PHE A 387 2.50 12.89 -0.22
CA PHE A 387 1.78 13.53 -1.32
C PHE A 387 1.10 12.52 -2.24
N ILE A 388 1.76 11.41 -2.57
CA ILE A 388 1.17 10.37 -3.41
C ILE A 388 -0.04 9.74 -2.73
N ASN A 389 0.04 9.43 -1.44
CA ASN A 389 -1.05 8.75 -0.74
C ASN A 389 -2.22 9.68 -0.43
N ASN A 390 -1.97 10.94 -0.07
CA ASN A 390 -3.04 11.87 0.31
C ASN A 390 -3.66 12.62 -0.88
N TYR A 391 -2.92 12.79 -1.98
CA TYR A 391 -3.42 13.47 -3.18
C TYR A 391 -3.47 12.55 -4.39
N GLY A 392 -2.34 11.93 -4.77
CA GLY A 392 -2.24 11.14 -6.00
C GLY A 392 -3.30 10.04 -6.09
N VAL A 393 -3.27 9.09 -5.16
CA VAL A 393 -4.17 7.93 -5.12
C VAL A 393 -5.62 8.36 -4.88
N VAL A 394 -5.86 9.33 -4.00
CA VAL A 394 -7.22 9.81 -3.68
C VAL A 394 -7.86 10.53 -4.88
N VAL A 395 -7.10 11.35 -5.62
CA VAL A 395 -7.59 11.98 -6.86
C VAL A 395 -7.89 10.94 -7.92
N VAL A 396 -7.02 9.93 -8.11
CA VAL A 396 -7.31 8.82 -9.03
C VAL A 396 -8.61 8.13 -8.64
N GLY A 397 -8.80 7.80 -7.35
CA GLY A 397 -10.03 7.18 -6.86
C GLY A 397 -11.28 8.05 -7.09
N LEU A 398 -11.19 9.36 -6.85
CA LEU A 398 -12.27 10.30 -7.18
C LEU A 398 -12.59 10.26 -8.68
N LEU A 399 -11.57 10.34 -9.54
CA LEU A 399 -11.76 10.31 -10.99
C LEU A 399 -12.31 8.97 -11.48
N GLU A 400 -11.94 7.85 -10.87
CA GLU A 400 -12.53 6.53 -11.17
C GLU A 400 -14.02 6.47 -10.80
N THR A 401 -14.39 7.03 -9.65
CA THR A 401 -15.81 7.14 -9.27
C THR A 401 -16.59 8.04 -10.23
N ILE A 402 -15.96 9.10 -10.75
CA ILE A 402 -16.56 9.98 -11.78
C ILE A 402 -16.74 9.24 -13.11
N LEU A 403 -15.71 8.52 -13.55
CA LEU A 403 -15.75 7.70 -14.75
C LEU A 403 -16.87 6.66 -14.67
N VAL A 404 -16.94 5.90 -13.58
CA VAL A 404 -17.95 4.83 -13.46
C VAL A 404 -19.33 5.38 -13.14
N GLY A 405 -19.43 6.39 -12.27
CA GLY A 405 -20.68 6.99 -11.83
C GLY A 405 -21.50 7.65 -12.94
N TRP A 406 -20.83 8.27 -13.91
CA TRP A 406 -21.50 9.10 -14.91
C TRP A 406 -21.24 8.69 -16.36
N ILE A 407 -20.12 8.04 -16.67
CA ILE A 407 -19.75 7.72 -18.06
C ILE A 407 -20.03 6.25 -18.36
N VAL A 408 -19.42 5.33 -17.62
CA VAL A 408 -19.65 3.87 -17.80
C VAL A 408 -21.01 3.44 -17.23
N LYS A 409 -21.51 4.19 -16.24
CA LYS A 409 -22.71 3.94 -15.42
C LYS A 409 -22.50 2.76 -14.46
N PRO A 410 -22.75 2.92 -13.15
CA PRO A 410 -22.53 1.85 -12.16
C PRO A 410 -23.29 0.56 -12.49
N LYS A 411 -24.53 0.68 -12.96
CA LYS A 411 -25.36 -0.45 -13.40
C LYS A 411 -24.61 -1.43 -14.32
N THR A 412 -23.80 -0.93 -15.25
CA THR A 412 -23.00 -1.72 -16.20
C THR A 412 -22.00 -2.65 -15.52
N ILE A 413 -21.40 -2.18 -14.41
CA ILE A 413 -20.43 -2.93 -13.62
C ILE A 413 -21.18 -3.86 -12.66
N ARG A 414 -22.19 -3.35 -11.96
CA ARG A 414 -22.99 -4.14 -11.02
C ARG A 414 -23.64 -5.36 -11.68
N GLU A 415 -24.23 -5.19 -12.87
CA GLU A 415 -24.84 -6.31 -13.62
C GLU A 415 -23.79 -7.34 -14.06
N HIS A 416 -22.61 -6.88 -14.44
CA HIS A 416 -21.49 -7.74 -14.80
C HIS A 416 -20.97 -8.56 -13.60
N THR A 417 -20.79 -7.93 -12.44
CA THR A 417 -20.29 -8.65 -11.26
C THR A 417 -21.37 -9.55 -10.66
N ASN A 418 -22.65 -9.14 -10.68
CA ASN A 418 -23.78 -9.93 -10.17
C ASN A 418 -24.14 -11.14 -11.04
N SER A 419 -23.71 -11.21 -12.31
CA SER A 419 -24.11 -12.30 -13.20
C SER A 419 -23.55 -13.67 -12.79
N VAL A 420 -22.41 -13.68 -12.07
CA VAL A 420 -21.75 -14.91 -11.59
C VAL A 420 -21.66 -14.96 -10.07
N SER A 421 -21.60 -13.82 -9.39
CA SER A 421 -21.33 -13.79 -7.94
C SER A 421 -22.47 -14.40 -7.11
N TYR A 422 -22.11 -15.14 -6.06
CA TYR A 422 -23.09 -15.72 -5.13
C TYR A 422 -23.88 -14.63 -4.40
N TYR A 423 -23.17 -13.60 -3.94
CA TYR A 423 -23.77 -12.42 -3.32
C TYR A 423 -23.97 -11.34 -4.37
N ARG A 424 -25.22 -10.94 -4.58
CA ARG A 424 -25.58 -9.85 -5.49
C ARG A 424 -25.59 -8.53 -4.74
N ILE A 425 -24.94 -7.54 -5.33
CA ILE A 425 -24.94 -6.18 -4.80
C ILE A 425 -26.15 -5.44 -5.34
N GLY A 426 -26.83 -4.68 -4.48
CA GLY A 426 -28.05 -3.94 -4.79
C GLY A 426 -27.80 -2.55 -5.41
N LYS A 427 -28.90 -1.79 -5.57
CA LYS A 427 -28.86 -0.41 -6.08
C LYS A 427 -28.16 0.59 -5.16
N TRP A 428 -28.00 0.25 -3.88
CA TRP A 428 -27.25 1.08 -2.93
C TRP A 428 -25.81 1.34 -3.42
N TRP A 429 -25.17 0.36 -4.06
CA TRP A 429 -23.81 0.51 -4.58
C TRP A 429 -23.73 1.54 -5.71
N ASP A 430 -24.76 1.62 -6.56
CA ASP A 430 -24.83 2.65 -7.60
C ASP A 430 -24.84 4.05 -6.98
N VAL A 431 -25.60 4.24 -5.89
CA VAL A 431 -25.67 5.51 -5.14
C VAL A 431 -24.33 5.81 -4.46
N VAL A 432 -23.67 4.79 -3.92
CA VAL A 432 -22.36 4.94 -3.30
C VAL A 432 -21.32 5.41 -4.31
N ILE A 433 -21.20 4.73 -5.45
CA ILE A 433 -20.22 5.08 -6.48
C ILE A 433 -20.54 6.41 -7.15
N LYS A 434 -21.82 6.69 -7.42
CA LYS A 434 -22.23 7.89 -8.16
C LYS A 434 -22.35 9.13 -7.27
N CYS A 435 -22.65 9.00 -5.99
CA CYS A 435 -22.92 10.15 -5.12
C CYS A 435 -21.99 10.18 -3.91
N ILE A 436 -22.00 9.14 -3.08
CA ILE A 436 -21.34 9.19 -1.76
C ILE A 436 -19.82 9.30 -1.90
N ASN A 437 -19.19 8.40 -2.67
CA ASN A 437 -17.73 8.39 -2.83
C ASN A 437 -17.21 9.70 -3.46
N PRO A 438 -17.78 10.21 -4.56
CA PRO A 438 -17.38 11.50 -5.11
C PRO A 438 -17.45 12.65 -4.09
N ILE A 439 -18.51 12.72 -3.29
CA ILE A 439 -18.67 13.77 -2.26
C ILE A 439 -17.61 13.62 -1.16
N VAL A 440 -17.46 12.43 -0.60
CA VAL A 440 -16.53 12.18 0.51
C VAL A 440 -15.08 12.38 0.07
N LEU A 441 -14.70 11.89 -1.11
CA LEU A 441 -13.33 12.05 -1.61
C LEU A 441 -13.02 13.49 -1.97
N THR A 442 -13.98 14.23 -2.53
CA THR A 442 -13.82 15.67 -2.77
C THR A 442 -13.64 16.42 -1.45
N PHE A 443 -14.46 16.11 -0.43
CA PHE A 443 -14.33 16.71 0.89
C PHE A 443 -12.95 16.44 1.51
N ILE A 444 -12.49 15.18 1.48
CA ILE A 444 -11.16 14.79 1.99
C ILE A 444 -10.06 15.56 1.26
N LEU A 445 -10.09 15.61 -0.07
CA LEU A 445 -9.07 16.31 -0.85
C LEU A 445 -9.02 17.81 -0.55
N VAL A 446 -10.18 18.46 -0.44
CA VAL A 446 -10.27 19.88 -0.09
C VAL A 446 -9.71 20.12 1.33
N GLN A 447 -10.06 19.29 2.30
CA GLN A 447 -9.55 19.43 3.66
C GLN A 447 -8.05 19.16 3.78
N SER A 448 -7.53 18.14 3.08
CA SER A 448 -6.10 17.88 2.99
C SER A 448 -5.36 19.08 2.39
N PHE A 449 -5.88 19.62 1.28
CA PHE A 449 -5.28 20.79 0.63
C PHE A 449 -5.29 22.03 1.55
N ILE A 450 -6.41 22.31 2.23
CA ILE A 450 -6.49 23.43 3.19
C ILE A 450 -5.48 23.23 4.32
N THR A 451 -5.32 22.01 4.82
CA THR A 451 -4.38 21.68 5.88
C THR A 451 -2.94 21.92 5.43
N GLU A 452 -2.58 21.44 4.25
CA GLU A 452 -1.25 21.59 3.65
C GLU A 452 -0.88 23.07 3.44
N MET A 453 -1.84 23.89 2.99
CA MET A 453 -1.62 25.33 2.80
C MET A 453 -1.47 26.11 4.11
N ARG A 454 -2.02 25.59 5.23
CA ARG A 454 -1.94 26.25 6.55
C ARG A 454 -0.72 25.81 7.33
N THR A 455 -0.38 24.52 7.27
CA THR A 455 0.72 23.91 8.00
C THR A 455 1.48 23.02 7.03
N PRO A 456 2.58 23.53 6.44
CA PRO A 456 3.41 22.76 5.52
C PRO A 456 3.80 21.40 6.13
N TYR A 457 3.66 20.34 5.35
CA TYR A 457 3.88 18.98 5.81
C TYR A 457 5.27 18.79 6.42
N GLY A 458 5.33 18.04 7.54
CA GLY A 458 6.58 17.60 8.18
C GLY A 458 7.49 18.71 8.71
N GLY A 459 7.06 19.98 8.67
CA GLY A 459 7.95 21.12 8.91
C GLY A 459 9.02 21.31 7.82
N TYR A 460 8.83 20.70 6.66
CA TYR A 460 9.73 20.85 5.53
C TYR A 460 9.62 22.23 4.89
N ASP A 461 10.71 22.65 4.26
CA ASP A 461 10.74 23.84 3.42
C ASP A 461 9.76 23.70 2.22
N LEU A 462 9.10 24.80 1.87
CA LEU A 462 8.14 24.85 0.76
C LEU A 462 8.77 24.40 -0.58
N GLN A 463 10.02 24.75 -0.86
CA GLN A 463 10.73 24.31 -2.07
C GLN A 463 10.85 22.79 -2.12
N ALA A 464 11.24 22.14 -1.02
CA ALA A 464 11.27 20.68 -0.94
C ALA A 464 9.88 20.06 -1.18
N LEU A 465 8.82 20.63 -0.60
CA LEU A 465 7.44 20.17 -0.81
C LEU A 465 6.97 20.36 -2.26
N PHE A 466 7.34 21.48 -2.92
CA PHE A 466 7.02 21.72 -4.32
C PHE A 466 7.76 20.77 -5.26
N VAL A 467 9.06 20.56 -5.04
CA VAL A 467 9.90 19.74 -5.92
C VAL A 467 9.56 18.25 -5.76
N TYR A 468 9.54 17.74 -4.53
CA TYR A 468 9.37 16.30 -4.29
C TYR A 468 7.92 15.88 -4.11
N GLY A 469 7.09 16.72 -3.47
CA GLY A 469 5.67 16.44 -3.25
C GLY A 469 4.81 16.76 -4.47
N TRP A 470 4.57 18.05 -4.73
CA TRP A 470 3.76 18.50 -5.86
C TRP A 470 4.36 18.12 -7.22
N GLY A 471 5.68 18.07 -7.33
CA GLY A 471 6.38 17.58 -8.52
C GLY A 471 6.02 16.13 -8.86
N ALA A 472 5.93 15.24 -7.87
CA ALA A 472 5.50 13.86 -8.09
C ALA A 472 4.07 13.78 -8.64
N ILE A 473 3.16 14.62 -8.11
CA ILE A 473 1.77 14.72 -8.61
C ILE A 473 1.74 15.23 -10.06
N LEU A 474 2.50 16.29 -10.34
CA LEU A 474 2.59 16.87 -11.68
C LEU A 474 3.15 15.88 -12.71
N ILE A 475 4.19 15.12 -12.33
CA ILE A 475 4.76 14.04 -13.16
C ILE A 475 3.70 12.97 -13.44
N GLY A 476 2.91 12.57 -12.44
CA GLY A 476 1.80 11.63 -12.60
C GLY A 476 0.78 12.11 -13.63
N ILE A 477 0.29 13.35 -13.50
CA ILE A 477 -0.70 13.93 -14.41
C ILE A 477 -0.12 14.10 -15.81
N THR A 478 0.98 14.82 -15.95
CA THR A 478 1.55 15.17 -17.25
C THR A 478 2.04 13.93 -18.00
N GLY A 479 2.75 13.02 -17.31
CA GLY A 479 3.19 11.75 -17.88
C GLY A 479 2.02 10.89 -18.34
N SER A 480 0.93 10.83 -17.57
CA SER A 480 -0.24 10.03 -17.94
C SER A 480 -0.92 10.54 -19.22
N ILE A 481 -1.03 11.86 -19.37
CA ILE A 481 -1.55 12.50 -20.58
C ILE A 481 -0.63 12.23 -21.76
N LEU A 482 0.69 12.38 -21.59
CA LEU A 482 1.67 12.17 -22.67
C LEU A 482 1.66 10.72 -23.18
N ILE A 483 1.65 9.73 -22.28
CA ILE A 483 1.61 8.31 -22.66
C ILE A 483 0.28 7.96 -23.33
N SER A 484 -0.84 8.53 -22.87
CA SER A 484 -2.16 8.28 -23.46
C SER A 484 -2.29 8.74 -24.92
N LYS A 485 -1.50 9.75 -25.34
CA LYS A 485 -1.47 10.23 -26.73
C LYS A 485 -0.77 9.27 -27.68
N GLN A 486 0.09 8.37 -27.19
CA GLN A 486 0.75 7.39 -28.02
C GLN A 486 -0.27 6.34 -28.50
N PRO A 487 -0.19 5.86 -29.75
CA PRO A 487 -1.12 4.85 -30.24
C PRO A 487 -0.93 3.52 -29.51
N TRP A 488 -2.02 2.75 -29.36
CA TRP A 488 -1.92 1.33 -29.00
C TRP A 488 -1.40 0.55 -30.19
N LYS A 489 -0.62 -0.51 -29.95
CA LYS A 489 -0.18 -1.40 -31.03
C LYS A 489 -1.36 -2.09 -31.72
N ASP A 490 -1.34 -2.14 -33.04
CA ASP A 490 -2.44 -2.52 -33.95
C ASP A 490 -3.12 -3.88 -33.66
N SER A 491 -2.45 -4.77 -32.92
CA SER A 491 -2.97 -6.10 -32.56
C SER A 491 -3.98 -6.10 -31.41
N ILE A 492 -4.27 -4.96 -30.78
CA ILE A 492 -5.11 -4.88 -29.58
C ILE A 492 -6.45 -4.28 -29.97
N ASN A 493 -7.46 -5.15 -30.04
CA ASN A 493 -8.83 -4.71 -30.28
C ASN A 493 -9.30 -3.88 -29.08
N LEU A 494 -9.45 -2.57 -29.28
CA LEU A 494 -10.00 -1.63 -28.29
C LEU A 494 -11.54 -1.70 -28.22
N LYS A 495 -12.16 -2.46 -29.13
CA LYS A 495 -13.59 -2.80 -29.11
C LYS A 495 -13.72 -4.26 -28.66
N ASN A 496 -14.44 -4.48 -27.56
CA ASN A 496 -14.64 -5.78 -26.92
C ASN A 496 -15.27 -6.82 -27.87
N GLU A 497 -14.91 -8.10 -27.65
CA GLU A 497 -15.78 -9.27 -27.83
C GLU A 497 -16.72 -9.39 -26.61
#